data_AF-A0A2N1RLE7-F1
#
_entry.id   AF-A0A2N1RLE7-F1
#
_cell.length_a   1.000
_cell.length_b   1.000
_cell.length_c   1.000
_cell.angle_alpha   90.00
_cell.angle_beta   90.00
_cell.angle_gamma   90.00
#
_symmetry.space_group_name_H-M   'P 1'
#
loop_
_entity.id
_entity.type
_entity.pdbx_description
1 polymer ?
#
loop_
_entity_poly.entity_id
_entity_poly.type
_entity_poly.pdbx_seq_one_letter_code
_entity_poly.pdbx_strand_id
1 'polypeptide(L)' 'MISLEIKKKLIEDLSNLPFDSQKKVQEFAHALLITQSRGKSGKEMVKFSGIMSNDDAGELKRIIESGCEKVDLNEW' A
#
# COMPACT_ATOMS: atom_id res chain seq x y z
N MET A 1 -11.65 -13.51 16.40
CA MET A 1 -11.54 -14.99 16.37
C MET A 1 -11.57 -15.40 14.91
N ILE A 2 -10.59 -16.17 14.41
CA ILE A 2 -10.56 -16.56 12.98
C ILE A 2 -11.69 -17.55 12.69
N SER A 3 -12.40 -17.38 11.57
CA SER A 3 -13.38 -18.36 11.10
C SER A 3 -12.70 -19.71 10.86
N LEU A 4 -13.28 -20.79 11.39
CA LEU A 4 -12.74 -22.15 11.22
C LEU A 4 -12.74 -22.57 9.73
N GLU A 5 -13.74 -22.13 8.97
CA GLU A 5 -13.83 -22.38 7.53
C GLU A 5 -12.69 -21.70 6.77
N ILE A 6 -12.46 -20.41 7.04
CA ILE A 6 -11.38 -19.64 6.42
C ILE A 6 -10.01 -20.23 6.78
N LYS A 7 -9.81 -20.61 8.06
CA LYS A 7 -8.56 -21.22 8.49
C LYS A 7 -8.28 -22.53 7.74
N LYS A 8 -9.27 -23.40 7.64
CA LYS A 8 -9.12 -24.70 6.96
C LYS A 8 -8.81 -24.49 5.48
N LYS A 9 -9.55 -23.61 4.80
CA LYS A 9 -9.35 -23.37 3.37
C LYS A 9 -7.98 -22.75 3.07
N LEU A 10 -7.55 -21.79 3.90
CA LEU A 10 -6.23 -21.18 3.76
C LEU A 10 -5.08 -22.19 3.90
N ILE A 11 -5.19 -23.14 4.84
CA ILE A 11 -4.19 -24.20 5.01
C ILE A 11 -4.17 -25.14 3.80
N GLU A 12 -5.34 -25.52 3.27
CA GLU A 12 -5.45 -26.35 2.08
C GLU A 12 -4.82 -25.65 0.86
N ASP A 13 -5.12 -24.38 0.64
CA ASP A 13 -4.59 -23.62 -0.48
C ASP A 13 -3.08 -23.44 -0.37
N LEU A 14 -2.57 -23.08 0.81
CA LEU A 14 -1.13 -22.95 1.07
C LEU A 14 -0.37 -24.27 0.84
N SER A 15 -0.96 -25.40 1.22
CA SER A 15 -0.34 -26.71 1.06
C SER A 15 -0.14 -27.10 -0.41
N ASN A 16 -0.92 -26.51 -1.32
CA ASN A 16 -0.83 -26.74 -2.76
C ASN A 16 0.06 -25.71 -3.49
N LEU A 17 0.54 -24.67 -2.80
CA LEU A 17 1.38 -23.64 -3.40
C LEU A 17 2.88 -23.97 -3.30
N PRO A 18 3.70 -23.56 -4.27
CA PRO A 18 5.16 -23.55 -4.12
C PRO A 18 5.60 -22.66 -2.95
N PHE A 19 6.76 -22.96 -2.37
CA PHE A 19 7.30 -22.25 -1.21
C PHE A 19 7.32 -20.73 -1.36
N ASP A 20 7.77 -20.21 -2.50
CA ASP A 20 7.84 -18.76 -2.73
C ASP A 20 6.46 -18.10 -2.68
N SER A 21 5.43 -18.78 -3.18
CA SER A 21 4.05 -18.30 -3.13
C SER A 21 3.49 -18.38 -1.71
N GLN A 22 3.81 -19.43 -0.95
CA GLN A 22 3.45 -19.51 0.48
C GLN A 22 4.05 -18.34 1.27
N LYS A 23 5.32 -18.02 1.01
CA LYS A 23 6.03 -16.90 1.64
C LYS A 23 5.36 -15.56 1.31
N LYS A 24 4.99 -15.33 0.05
CA LYS A 24 4.24 -14.12 -0.36
C LYS A 24 2.91 -13.97 0.39
N VAL A 25 2.16 -15.06 0.56
CA VAL A 25 0.90 -15.03 1.31
C VAL A 25 1.15 -14.69 2.78
N GLN A 26 2.18 -15.26 3.40
CA GLN A 26 2.58 -14.94 4.77
C GLN A 26 2.97 -13.47 4.92
N GLU A 27 3.80 -12.94 4.02
CA GLU A 27 4.23 -11.54 4.00
C GLU A 27 3.02 -10.61 3.84
N PHE A 28 2.08 -10.94 2.96
CA PHE A 28 0.85 -10.17 2.78
C PHE A 28 -0.03 -10.18 4.04
N ALA A 29 -0.24 -11.34 4.66
CA ALA A 29 -1.00 -11.42 5.91
C ALA A 29 -0.33 -10.60 7.03
N HIS A 30 1.00 -10.60 7.10
CA HIS A 30 1.75 -9.77 8.03
C HIS A 30 1.61 -8.28 7.72
N ALA A 31 1.69 -7.90 6.44
CA ALA A 31 1.44 -6.54 5.99
C ALA A 31 0.05 -6.07 6.39
N LEU A 32 -0.99 -6.91 6.26
CA LEU A 32 -2.35 -6.58 6.71
C LEU A 32 -2.46 -6.33 8.21
N LEU A 33 -1.62 -6.94 9.04
CA LEU A 33 -1.55 -6.64 10.48
C LEU A 33 -0.88 -5.30 10.75
N ILE A 34 0.13 -4.94 9.95
CA ILE A 34 0.84 -3.66 10.05
C ILE A 34 0.00 -2.52 9.48
N THR A 35 -0.63 -2.71 8.32
CA THR A 35 -1.50 -1.71 7.65
C THR A 35 -2.87 -1.60 8.32
N GLN A 36 -3.24 -2.56 9.17
CA GLN A 36 -4.29 -2.38 10.17
C GLN A 36 -3.93 -1.32 11.23
N SER A 37 -2.71 -0.75 11.20
CA SER A 37 -2.50 0.56 11.79
C SER A 37 -3.49 1.53 11.15
N ARG A 38 -4.59 1.76 11.87
CA ARG A 38 -5.60 2.75 11.53
C ARG A 38 -4.87 4.00 11.08
N GLY A 39 -5.30 4.58 9.96
CA GLY A 39 -4.77 5.86 9.50
C GLY A 39 -4.61 6.80 10.69
N LYS A 40 -3.48 7.51 10.72
CA LYS A 40 -3.16 8.43 11.81
C LYS A 40 -4.31 9.42 11.96
N SER A 41 -4.63 9.78 13.20
CA SER A 41 -5.70 10.72 13.45
C SER A 41 -5.42 12.04 12.73
N GLY A 42 -6.47 12.78 12.31
CA GLY A 42 -6.28 14.09 11.70
C GLY A 42 -5.45 15.05 12.56
N LYS A 43 -5.48 14.88 13.90
CA LYS A 43 -4.61 15.59 14.84
C LYS A 43 -3.11 15.29 14.63
N GLU A 44 -2.74 14.05 14.34
CA GLU A 44 -1.36 13.66 14.03
C GLU A 44 -0.89 14.17 12.66
N MET A 45 -1.83 14.54 11.79
CA MET A 45 -1.55 15.13 10.48
C MET A 45 -1.27 16.64 10.53
N VAL A 46 -1.62 17.32 11.62
CA VAL A 46 -1.42 18.78 11.79
C VAL A 46 0.06 19.18 11.63
N LYS A 47 1.00 18.30 11.99
CA LYS A 47 2.44 18.55 11.78
C LYS A 47 2.84 18.75 10.31
N PHE A 48 1.99 18.33 9.38
CA PHE A 48 2.18 18.50 7.95
C PHE A 48 1.44 19.73 7.40
N SER A 49 0.65 20.44 8.22
CA SER A 49 -0.02 21.67 7.80
C SER A 49 1.02 22.77 7.55
N GLY A 50 0.98 23.37 6.36
CA GLY A 50 1.86 24.50 6.00
C GLY A 50 3.31 24.13 5.70
N ILE A 51 3.64 22.84 5.58
CA ILE A 51 4.99 22.40 5.18
C ILE A 51 5.30 22.67 3.71
N MET A 52 4.27 22.84 2.88
CA MET A 52 4.38 23.08 1.45
C MET A 52 4.15 24.56 1.19
N SER A 53 5.18 25.24 0.66
CA SER A 53 5.06 26.63 0.22
C SER A 53 4.26 26.72 -1.08
N ASN A 54 3.85 27.93 -1.46
CA ASN A 54 3.20 28.16 -2.75
C ASN A 54 4.13 27.81 -3.93
N ASP A 55 5.44 28.00 -3.75
CA ASP A 55 6.43 27.67 -4.78
C ASP A 55 6.54 26.15 -4.94
N ASP A 56 6.62 25.41 -3.83
CA ASP A 56 6.61 23.93 -3.83
C ASP A 56 5.33 23.40 -4.49
N ALA A 57 4.17 23.98 -4.15
CA ALA A 57 2.89 23.62 -4.74
C ALA A 57 2.84 23.91 -6.25
N GLY A 58 3.40 25.05 -6.67
CA GLY A 58 3.50 25.44 -8.08
C GLY A 58 4.43 24.53 -8.87
N GLU A 59 5.55 24.12 -8.29
CA GLU A 59 6.46 23.15 -8.89
C GLU A 59 5.82 21.77 -9.03
N LEU A 60 5.19 21.25 -7.98
CA LEU A 60 4.48 19.98 -8.01
C LEU A 60 3.38 19.97 -9.08
N LYS A 61 2.62 21.07 -9.19
CA LYS A 61 1.60 21.24 -10.24
C LYS A 61 2.20 21.15 -11.64
N ARG A 62 3.31 21.85 -11.90
CA ARG A 62 4.02 21.78 -13.20
C ARG A 62 4.47 20.36 -13.53
N ILE A 63 5.02 19.64 -12.55
CA ILE A 63 5.48 18.26 -12.74
C ILE A 63 4.30 17.36 -13.13
N ILE A 64 3.17 17.46 -12.41
CA ILE A 64 1.96 16.69 -12.71
C ILE A 64 1.48 16.97 -14.15
N GLU A 65 1.32 18.24 -14.50
CA GLU A 65 0.85 18.67 -15.82
C GLU A 65 1.83 18.33 -16.95
N SER A 66 3.14 18.32 -16.68
CA SER A 66 4.16 18.06 -17.69
C SER A 66 4.31 16.58 -18.07
N GLY A 67 4.01 15.65 -17.16
CA GLY A 67 4.28 14.24 -17.43
C GLY A 67 3.80 13.19 -16.43
N CYS A 68 3.11 13.52 -15.34
CA CYS A 68 2.68 12.48 -14.40
C CYS A 68 1.57 11.57 -14.98
N GLU A 69 0.82 12.05 -15.98
CA GLU A 69 -0.19 11.28 -16.70
C GLU A 69 0.31 10.68 -18.03
N LYS A 70 1.59 10.87 -18.38
CA LYS A 70 2.17 10.27 -19.58
C LYS A 70 2.76 8.91 -19.22
N VAL A 71 1.97 7.87 -19.41
CA VAL A 71 2.50 6.50 -19.41
C VAL A 71 3.34 6.33 -20.66
N ASP A 72 4.66 6.18 -20.51
CA ASP A 72 5.50 5.71 -21.61
C ASP A 72 5.24 4.22 -21.80
N LEU A 73 4.52 3.90 -22.88
CA LEU A 73 4.17 2.53 -23.25
C LEU A 73 5.39 1.69 -23.70
N ASN A 74 6.57 2.30 -23.85
CA ASN A 74 7.80 1.64 -24.30
C ASN A 74 8.85 1.46 -23.18
N GLU A 75 8.60 1.97 -21.96
CA GLU A 75 9.52 1.81 -20.82
C GLU A 75 9.17 0.63 -19.89
N TRP A 76 8.24 -0.26 -20.28
CA TRP A 76 7.87 -1.48 -19.54
C TRP A 76 7.90 -2.73 -20.41
#